data_AF-A0A7X2T0V9-F1
#
_entry.id   AF-A0A7X2T0V9-F1
#
_cell.length_a   1.000
_cell.length_b   1.000
_cell.length_c   1.000
_cell.angle_alpha   90.00
_cell.angle_beta   90.00
_cell.angle_gamma   90.00
#
_symmetry.space_group_name_H-M   'P 1'
#
loop_
_entity.id
_entity.type
_entity.pdbx_description
1 polymer ?
#
loop_
_entity_poly.entity_id
_entity_poly.type
_entity_poly.pdbx_seq_one_letter_code
_entity_poly.pdbx_strand_id
1 'polypeptide(L)'
;MLCFSKQLDKAISIYKNLLKDIHIDKTTAYLYNNLACIYIEKGDYKNAETYNNKSYALRESSDKNSLSQTMKTKAYIYETKEMYDEAISILNNIISCDTGYDCSVKIDSYKMLISLYQKIKRYDLEKITMRDLKQYIISCRNFSSRISYYKIFINFVANNLKNILTLSNQK
;
A
#
# COMPACT_ATOMS: atom_id res chain seq x y z
N MET A 1 -17.66 -16.25 -6.82
CA MET A 1 -17.53 -14.83 -7.20
C MET A 1 -18.68 -13.96 -6.67
N LEU A 2 -19.96 -14.35 -6.83
CA LEU A 2 -21.13 -13.57 -6.37
C LEU A 2 -21.20 -13.28 -4.86
N CYS A 3 -20.81 -14.23 -4.00
CA CYS A 3 -20.84 -14.03 -2.54
C CYS A 3 -19.85 -12.96 -2.06
N PHE A 4 -18.68 -12.85 -2.71
CA PHE A 4 -17.65 -11.87 -2.34
C PHE A 4 -18.09 -10.45 -2.71
N SER A 5 -18.61 -10.25 -3.92
CA SER A 5 -19.20 -8.97 -4.33
C SER A 5 -20.30 -8.52 -3.36
N LYS A 6 -21.20 -9.43 -2.95
CA LYS A 6 -22.27 -9.13 -2.00
C LYS A 6 -21.75 -8.72 -0.62
N GLN A 7 -20.62 -9.28 -0.18
CA GLN A 7 -19.97 -8.87 1.07
C GLN A 7 -19.36 -7.47 0.97
N LEU A 8 -18.73 -7.13 -0.17
CA LEU A 8 -18.21 -5.77 -0.42
C LEU A 8 -19.34 -4.74 -0.41
N ASP A 9 -20.48 -5.03 -1.05
CA ASP A 9 -21.65 -4.14 -1.04
C ASP A 9 -22.20 -3.90 0.38
N LYS A 10 -22.27 -4.97 1.18
CA LYS A 10 -22.66 -4.85 2.60
C LYS A 10 -21.66 -4.00 3.38
N ALA A 11 -20.36 -4.19 3.17
CA ALA A 11 -19.33 -3.38 3.81
C ALA A 11 -19.47 -1.90 3.42
N ILE A 12 -19.61 -1.58 2.13
CA ILE A 12 -19.82 -0.21 1.64
C ILE A 12 -21.03 0.44 2.34
N SER A 13 -22.14 -0.29 2.46
CA SER A 13 -23.34 0.20 3.13
C SER A 13 -23.09 0.56 4.60
N ILE A 14 -22.41 -0.31 5.34
CA ILE A 14 -22.05 -0.09 6.75
C ILE A 14 -21.17 1.16 6.88
N TYR A 15 -20.09 1.26 6.11
CA TYR A 15 -19.18 2.40 6.17
C TYR A 15 -19.84 3.72 5.76
N LYS A 16 -20.74 3.71 4.75
CA LYS A 16 -21.51 4.89 4.37
C LYS A 16 -22.51 5.33 5.44
N ASN A 17 -23.09 4.40 6.19
CA ASN A 17 -23.97 4.74 7.30
C ASN A 17 -23.17 5.30 8.48
N LEU A 18 -22.03 4.69 8.85
CA LEU A 18 -21.14 5.22 9.88
C LEU A 18 -20.68 6.66 9.58
N LEU A 19 -20.44 7.00 8.31
CA LEU A 19 -20.08 8.36 7.90
C LEU A 19 -21.19 9.40 8.11
N LYS A 20 -22.46 8.99 8.24
CA LYS A 20 -23.56 9.89 8.55
C LYS A 20 -23.60 10.23 10.04
N ASP A 21 -23.20 9.29 10.88
CA ASP A 21 -23.32 9.38 12.34
C ASP A 21 -22.04 9.93 13.00
N ILE A 22 -20.90 9.86 12.31
CA ILE A 22 -19.60 10.29 12.84
C ILE A 22 -19.18 11.64 12.24
N HIS A 23 -18.83 12.57 13.12
CA HIS A 23 -18.35 13.92 12.76
C HIS A 23 -16.97 14.25 13.36
N ILE A 24 -16.17 13.22 13.65
CA ILE A 24 -14.80 13.38 14.14
C ILE A 24 -13.84 13.22 12.97
N ASP A 25 -13.15 14.28 12.56
CA ASP A 25 -12.29 14.33 11.36
C ASP A 25 -11.35 13.12 11.23
N LYS A 26 -10.65 12.78 12.31
CA LYS A 26 -9.75 11.62 12.34
C LYS A 26 -10.48 10.33 11.98
N THR A 27 -11.60 10.04 12.65
CA THR A 27 -12.40 8.85 12.41
C THR A 27 -13.02 8.86 11.01
N THR A 28 -13.54 10.00 10.57
CA THR A 28 -14.06 10.21 9.22
C THR A 28 -13.00 9.91 8.16
N ALA A 29 -11.76 10.34 8.37
CA ALA A 29 -10.65 10.06 7.46
C ALA A 29 -10.32 8.56 7.38
N TYR A 30 -10.38 7.83 8.50
CA TYR A 30 -10.22 6.37 8.50
C TYR A 30 -11.34 5.68 7.71
N LEU A 31 -12.60 6.08 7.93
CA LEU A 31 -13.75 5.51 7.20
C LEU A 31 -13.63 5.75 5.70
N TYR A 32 -13.21 6.95 5.28
CA TYR A 32 -12.95 7.25 3.88
C TYR A 32 -11.81 6.41 3.29
N ASN A 33 -10.69 6.25 3.99
CA ASN A 33 -9.61 5.38 3.49
C ASN A 33 -10.07 3.92 3.37
N ASN A 34 -10.85 3.42 4.32
CA ASN A 34 -11.36 2.05 4.26
C ASN A 34 -12.36 1.86 3.11
N LEU A 35 -13.23 2.84 2.85
CA LEU A 35 -14.07 2.82 1.66
C LEU A 35 -13.24 2.79 0.39
N ALA A 36 -12.15 3.57 0.31
CA ALA A 36 -11.26 3.53 -0.83
C ALA A 36 -10.68 2.12 -1.07
N CYS A 37 -10.20 1.45 -0.01
CA CYS A 37 -9.74 0.07 -0.09
C CYS A 37 -10.84 -0.90 -0.53
N ILE A 38 -12.07 -0.76 -0.01
CA ILE A 38 -13.18 -1.64 -0.40
C ILE A 38 -13.55 -1.45 -1.89
N TYR A 39 -13.52 -0.21 -2.40
CA TYR A 39 -13.75 0.05 -3.82
C TYR A 39 -12.61 -0.45 -4.72
N ILE A 40 -11.37 -0.40 -4.24
CA ILE A 40 -10.22 -1.06 -4.90
C ILE A 40 -10.48 -2.56 -5.07
N GLU A 41 -10.86 -3.26 -4.00
CA GLU A 41 -11.18 -4.69 -4.03
C GLU A 41 -12.37 -5.01 -4.95
N LYS A 42 -13.26 -4.04 -5.14
CA LYS A 42 -14.39 -4.14 -6.07
C LYS A 42 -14.01 -3.84 -7.53
N GLY A 43 -12.81 -3.31 -7.79
CA GLY A 43 -12.37 -2.84 -9.11
C GLY A 43 -12.95 -1.48 -9.53
N ASP A 44 -13.60 -0.74 -8.62
CA ASP A 44 -14.16 0.58 -8.88
C ASP A 44 -13.18 1.67 -8.46
N TYR A 45 -12.15 1.87 -9.29
CA TYR A 45 -11.05 2.79 -8.98
C TYR A 45 -11.47 4.27 -8.96
N LYS A 46 -12.58 4.62 -9.62
CA LYS A 46 -13.12 6.00 -9.61
C LYS A 46 -13.66 6.36 -8.23
N ASN A 47 -14.48 5.48 -7.65
CA ASN A 47 -14.95 5.68 -6.29
C ASN A 47 -13.80 5.55 -5.28
N ALA A 48 -12.86 4.61 -5.50
CA ALA A 48 -11.70 4.47 -4.64
C ALA A 48 -10.91 5.79 -4.53
N GLU A 49 -10.60 6.42 -5.65
CA GLU A 49 -9.90 7.70 -5.70
C GLU A 49 -10.69 8.83 -5.03
N THR A 50 -11.99 8.89 -5.26
CA THR A 50 -12.87 9.88 -4.63
C THR A 50 -12.81 9.80 -3.10
N TYR A 51 -12.92 8.59 -2.55
CA TYR A 51 -12.85 8.39 -1.10
C TYR A 51 -11.41 8.54 -0.56
N ASN A 52 -10.40 8.13 -1.31
CA ASN A 52 -9.00 8.35 -0.93
C ASN A 52 -8.67 9.84 -0.80
N ASN A 53 -9.08 10.67 -1.77
CA ASN A 53 -8.86 12.11 -1.74
C ASN A 53 -9.59 12.78 -0.55
N LYS A 54 -10.80 12.34 -0.21
CA LYS A 54 -11.51 12.80 0.99
C LYS A 54 -10.75 12.45 2.29
N SER A 55 -10.20 11.24 2.37
CA SER A 55 -9.36 10.83 3.50
C SER A 55 -8.07 11.67 3.58
N TYR A 56 -7.44 11.91 2.43
CA TYR A 56 -6.20 12.65 2.32
C TYR A 56 -6.38 14.08 2.85
N ALA A 57 -7.41 14.80 2.36
CA ALA A 57 -7.70 16.17 2.78
C ALA A 57 -7.89 16.33 4.29
N LEU A 58 -8.54 15.36 4.95
CA LEU A 58 -8.72 15.37 6.40
C LEU A 58 -7.43 15.03 7.16
N ARG A 59 -6.64 14.06 6.70
CA ARG A 59 -5.39 13.64 7.37
C ARG A 59 -4.28 14.67 7.22
N GLU A 60 -4.22 15.35 6.08
CA GLU A 60 -3.22 16.39 5.83
C GLU A 60 -3.33 17.54 6.84
N SER A 61 -4.55 17.90 7.22
CA SER A 61 -4.81 18.95 8.21
C SER A 61 -4.77 18.47 9.67
N SER A 62 -5.23 17.25 9.96
CA SER A 62 -5.55 16.84 11.34
C SER A 62 -4.86 15.57 11.86
N ASP A 63 -4.31 14.72 10.99
CA ASP A 63 -3.73 13.41 11.38
C ASP A 63 -2.57 13.00 10.46
N LYS A 64 -1.50 13.80 10.51
CA LYS A 64 -0.31 13.61 9.66
C LYS A 64 0.33 12.24 9.85
N ASN A 65 0.27 11.65 11.04
CA ASN A 65 0.86 10.33 11.32
C ASN A 65 0.23 9.22 10.46
N SER A 66 -1.08 9.32 10.22
CA SER A 66 -1.83 8.36 9.40
C SER A 66 -1.86 8.71 7.92
N LEU A 67 -1.29 9.85 7.51
CA LEU A 67 -1.31 10.31 6.12
C LEU A 67 -0.63 9.32 5.17
N SER A 68 0.50 8.74 5.60
CA SER A 68 1.28 7.76 4.84
C SER A 68 0.44 6.54 4.42
N GLN A 69 -0.50 6.09 5.27
CA GLN A 69 -1.40 4.99 4.92
C GLN A 69 -2.36 5.37 3.79
N THR A 70 -2.87 6.61 3.78
CA THR A 70 -3.73 7.10 2.68
C THR A 70 -2.92 7.28 1.40
N MET A 71 -1.68 7.77 1.50
CA MET A 71 -0.76 7.90 0.37
C MET A 71 -0.43 6.55 -0.23
N LYS A 72 -0.17 5.52 0.59
CA LYS A 72 0.05 4.14 0.11
C LYS A 72 -1.15 3.63 -0.69
N THR A 73 -2.37 3.84 -0.20
CA THR A 73 -3.61 3.51 -0.93
C THR A 73 -3.69 4.27 -2.25
N LYS A 74 -3.27 5.54 -2.29
CA LYS A 74 -3.23 6.35 -3.52
C LYS A 74 -2.23 5.80 -4.55
N ALA A 75 -1.04 5.40 -4.10
CA ALA A 75 -0.05 4.75 -4.97
C ALA A 75 -0.60 3.47 -5.60
N TYR A 76 -1.37 2.66 -4.85
CA TYR A 76 -2.04 1.49 -5.39
C TYR A 76 -3.06 1.86 -6.48
N ILE A 77 -3.88 2.89 -6.27
CA ILE A 77 -4.85 3.37 -7.27
C ILE A 77 -4.15 3.83 -8.55
N TYR A 78 -2.99 4.47 -8.42
CA TYR A 78 -2.19 4.89 -9.58
C TYR A 78 -1.56 3.70 -10.30
N GLU A 79 -1.07 2.69 -9.57
CA GLU A 79 -0.61 1.44 -10.16
C GLU A 79 -1.70 0.76 -11.00
N THR A 80 -2.95 0.70 -10.52
CA THR A 80 -4.06 0.08 -11.27
C THR A 80 -4.48 0.88 -12.50
N LYS A 81 -4.16 2.17 -12.54
CA LYS A 81 -4.33 3.05 -13.70
C LYS A 81 -3.09 3.11 -14.60
N GLU A 82 -2.06 2.31 -14.32
CA GLU A 82 -0.77 2.30 -15.03
C GLU A 82 0.01 3.62 -14.96
N MET A 83 -0.34 4.49 -13.99
CA MET A 83 0.35 5.74 -13.67
C MET A 83 1.55 5.44 -12.76
N TYR A 84 2.54 4.72 -13.31
CA TYR A 84 3.65 4.16 -12.53
C TYR A 84 4.57 5.23 -11.96
N ASP A 85 4.84 6.32 -12.69
CA ASP A 85 5.73 7.38 -12.24
C ASP A 85 5.15 8.11 -11.02
N GLU A 86 3.85 8.38 -11.04
CA GLU A 86 3.14 8.98 -9.92
C GLU A 86 3.07 8.05 -8.72
N ALA A 87 2.82 6.75 -8.94
CA ALA A 87 2.85 5.75 -7.87
C ALA A 87 4.25 5.68 -7.22
N ILE A 88 5.32 5.61 -8.02
CA ILE A 88 6.70 5.59 -7.56
C ILE A 88 7.05 6.85 -6.77
N SER A 89 6.65 8.02 -7.27
CA SER A 89 6.86 9.31 -6.60
C SER A 89 6.24 9.34 -5.20
N ILE A 90 4.99 8.89 -5.08
CA ILE A 90 4.29 8.81 -3.78
C ILE A 90 5.01 7.85 -2.82
N LEU A 91 5.43 6.68 -3.31
CA LEU A 91 6.09 5.68 -2.47
C LEU A 91 7.47 6.16 -1.99
N ASN A 92 8.25 6.80 -2.86
CA ASN A 92 9.53 7.41 -2.49
C ASN A 92 9.34 8.51 -1.44
N ASN A 93 8.29 9.33 -1.58
CA ASN A 93 7.96 10.34 -0.58
C ASN A 93 7.74 9.72 0.81
N ILE A 94 6.90 8.67 0.90
CA ILE A 94 6.65 7.94 2.16
C ILE A 94 7.95 7.40 2.77
N ILE A 95 8.85 6.86 1.95
CA ILE A 95 10.12 6.29 2.40
C ILE A 95 11.07 7.37 2.94
N SER A 96 11.19 8.49 2.22
CA SER A 96 12.07 9.61 2.58
C SER A 96 11.60 10.43 3.78
N CYS A 97 10.32 10.36 4.15
CA CYS A 97 9.79 11.14 5.27
C CYS A 97 10.33 10.63 6.62
N ASP A 98 11.17 11.41 7.29
CA ASP A 98 11.70 11.09 8.63
C ASP A 98 10.67 11.25 9.77
N THR A 99 9.52 11.85 9.48
CA THR A 99 8.40 11.93 10.43
C THR A 99 7.92 10.54 10.81
N GLY A 100 7.36 10.38 12.02
CA GLY A 100 6.99 9.12 12.70
C GLY A 100 5.94 8.22 12.03
N TYR A 101 6.02 8.04 10.71
CA TYR A 101 5.30 7.02 9.97
C TYR A 101 5.67 5.63 10.47
N ASP A 102 4.66 4.76 10.50
CA ASP A 102 4.83 3.39 10.94
C ASP A 102 5.86 2.67 10.04
N CYS A 103 6.82 1.98 10.67
CA CYS A 103 7.80 1.14 9.98
C CYS A 103 7.10 0.11 9.07
N SER A 104 5.89 -0.34 9.42
CA SER A 104 5.07 -1.23 8.58
C SER A 104 4.72 -0.59 7.24
N VAL A 105 4.31 0.68 7.23
CA VAL A 105 3.89 1.41 6.02
C VAL A 105 5.09 1.67 5.10
N LYS A 106 6.25 2.04 5.66
CA LYS A 106 7.47 2.20 4.87
C LYS A 106 7.92 0.87 4.26
N ILE A 107 7.90 -0.22 5.03
CA ILE A 107 8.22 -1.57 4.53
C ILE A 107 7.29 -1.96 3.37
N ASP A 108 5.99 -1.73 3.50
CA ASP A 108 5.04 -2.02 2.43
C ASP A 108 5.28 -1.14 1.20
N SER A 109 5.66 0.12 1.41
CA SER A 109 5.97 1.04 0.30
C SER A 109 7.19 0.59 -0.49
N TYR A 110 8.25 0.13 0.19
CA TYR A 110 9.40 -0.51 -0.45
C TYR A 110 9.00 -1.76 -1.25
N LYS A 111 8.14 -2.63 -0.70
CA LYS A 111 7.68 -3.82 -1.42
C LYS A 111 6.91 -3.45 -2.69
N MET A 112 6.04 -2.43 -2.60
CA MET A 112 5.31 -1.92 -3.75
C MET A 112 6.27 -1.38 -4.82
N LEU A 113 7.29 -0.61 -4.42
CA LEU A 113 8.32 -0.14 -5.36
C LEU A 113 9.07 -1.28 -6.05
N ILE A 114 9.47 -2.31 -5.31
CA ILE A 114 10.13 -3.49 -5.87
C ILE A 114 9.24 -4.15 -6.93
N SER A 115 7.95 -4.37 -6.60
CA SER A 115 6.96 -4.93 -7.53
C SER A 115 6.79 -4.06 -8.78
N LEU A 116 6.70 -2.74 -8.61
CA LEU A 116 6.59 -1.79 -9.72
C LEU A 116 7.83 -1.81 -10.61
N TYR A 117 9.04 -1.72 -10.04
CA TYR A 117 10.29 -1.77 -10.80
C TYR A 117 10.46 -3.09 -11.55
N GLN A 118 10.05 -4.22 -10.96
CA GLN A 118 10.02 -5.50 -11.64
C GLN A 118 9.04 -5.48 -12.84
N LYS A 119 7.84 -4.91 -12.66
CA LYS A 119 6.80 -4.78 -13.71
C LYS A 119 7.29 -3.92 -14.89
N ILE A 120 7.95 -2.79 -14.61
CA ILE A 120 8.49 -1.89 -15.64
C ILE A 120 9.90 -2.27 -16.11
N LYS A 121 10.42 -3.44 -15.68
CA LYS A 121 11.74 -4.00 -16.05
C LYS A 121 12.93 -3.09 -15.70
N ARG A 122 12.81 -2.30 -14.64
CA ARG A 122 13.87 -1.46 -14.06
C ARG A 122 14.63 -2.20 -12.96
N TYR A 123 15.31 -3.28 -13.37
CA TYR A 123 16.01 -4.20 -12.45
C TYR A 123 17.18 -3.55 -11.69
N ASP A 124 17.75 -2.48 -12.24
CA ASP A 124 18.74 -1.63 -11.59
C ASP A 124 18.18 -1.00 -10.30
N LEU A 125 17.02 -0.36 -10.42
CA LEU A 125 16.33 0.30 -9.31
C LEU A 125 15.73 -0.71 -8.33
N GLU A 126 15.25 -1.85 -8.83
CA GLU A 126 14.76 -2.94 -7.99
C GLU A 126 15.84 -3.41 -7.00
N LYS A 127 17.05 -3.68 -7.50
CA LYS A 127 18.17 -4.17 -6.69
C LYS A 127 18.62 -3.15 -5.65
N ILE A 128 18.65 -1.87 -6.01
CA ILE A 128 18.95 -0.77 -5.09
C ILE A 128 17.88 -0.73 -3.98
N THR A 129 16.61 -0.73 -4.37
CA THR A 129 15.46 -0.68 -3.44
C THR A 129 15.46 -1.86 -2.47
N MET A 130 15.80 -3.07 -2.92
CA MET A 130 15.95 -4.24 -2.06
C MET A 130 17.07 -4.08 -1.02
N ARG A 131 18.20 -3.48 -1.41
CA ARG A 131 19.32 -3.20 -0.50
C ARG A 131 18.91 -2.17 0.56
N ASP A 132 18.24 -1.11 0.14
CA ASP A 132 17.83 -0.02 1.02
C ASP A 132 16.74 -0.48 2.01
N LEU A 133 15.79 -1.29 1.53
CA LEU A 133 14.81 -1.97 2.40
C LEU A 133 15.51 -2.81 3.48
N LYS A 134 16.49 -3.64 3.10
CA LYS A 134 17.25 -4.46 4.07
C LYS A 134 17.90 -3.59 5.14
N GLN A 135 18.54 -2.49 4.75
CA GLN A 135 19.15 -1.55 5.71
C GLN A 135 18.10 -0.91 6.63
N TYR A 136 16.99 -0.46 6.07
CA TYR A 136 15.89 0.15 6.82
C TYR A 136 15.34 -0.80 7.91
N ILE A 137 15.17 -2.07 7.61
CA ILE A 137 14.62 -3.04 8.58
C ILE A 137 15.59 -3.37 9.70
N ILE A 138 16.89 -3.44 9.40
CA ILE A 138 17.92 -3.57 10.43
C ILE A 138 17.85 -2.37 11.39
N SER A 139 17.56 -1.17 10.86
CA SER A 139 17.43 0.07 11.65
C SER A 139 16.14 0.15 12.49
N CYS A 140 15.03 -0.48 12.07
CA CYS A 140 13.78 -0.44 12.84
C CYS A 140 14.00 -1.08 14.23
N ARG A 141 13.89 -0.31 15.31
CA ARG A 141 14.13 -0.78 16.71
C ARG A 141 13.13 -1.84 17.19
N ASN A 142 12.02 -2.05 16.48
CA ASN A 142 10.96 -2.99 16.84
C ASN A 142 11.24 -4.42 16.32
N PHE A 143 11.59 -5.33 17.24
CA PHE A 143 11.90 -6.74 16.95
C PHE A 143 10.72 -7.49 16.30
N SER A 144 9.48 -7.18 16.68
CA SER A 144 8.28 -7.79 16.11
C SER A 144 8.09 -7.43 14.63
N SER A 145 8.32 -6.16 14.28
CA SER A 145 8.29 -5.69 12.88
C SER A 145 9.37 -6.35 12.03
N ARG A 146 10.57 -6.59 12.58
CA ARG A 146 11.65 -7.31 11.89
C ARG A 146 11.27 -8.76 11.60
N ILE A 147 10.73 -9.49 12.59
CA ILE A 147 10.31 -10.89 12.41
C ILE A 147 9.23 -11.02 11.35
N SER A 148 8.20 -10.15 11.40
CA SER A 148 7.13 -10.13 10.39
C SER A 148 7.70 -9.87 8.99
N TYR A 149 8.64 -8.93 8.87
CA TYR A 149 9.34 -8.70 7.61
C TYR A 149 10.14 -9.91 7.15
N TYR A 150 10.97 -10.51 7.99
CA TYR A 150 11.83 -11.63 7.58
C TYR A 150 11.01 -12.81 7.06
N LYS A 151 9.84 -13.07 7.65
CA LYS A 151 8.88 -14.05 7.12
C LYS A 151 8.40 -13.70 5.71
N ILE A 152 8.03 -12.45 5.47
CA ILE A 152 7.55 -11.99 4.16
C ILE A 152 8.69 -11.99 3.12
N PHE A 153 9.89 -11.56 3.51
CA PHE A 153 11.07 -11.53 2.64
C PHE A 153 11.51 -12.93 2.21
N ILE A 154 11.54 -13.89 3.15
CA ILE A 154 11.81 -15.29 2.82
C ILE A 154 10.80 -15.83 1.80
N ASN A 155 9.50 -15.53 1.98
CA ASN A 155 8.46 -15.95 1.04
C ASN A 155 8.63 -15.29 -0.34
N PHE A 156 8.97 -13.99 -0.38
CA PHE A 156 9.23 -13.28 -1.63
C PHE A 156 10.42 -13.88 -2.39
N VAL A 157 11.55 -14.10 -1.71
CA VAL A 157 12.75 -14.73 -2.28
C VAL A 157 12.45 -16.15 -2.75
N ALA A 158 11.73 -16.95 -1.96
CA ALA A 158 11.34 -18.30 -2.32
C ALA A 158 10.45 -18.33 -3.57
N ASN A 159 9.49 -17.42 -3.70
CA ASN A 159 8.61 -17.32 -4.86
C ASN A 159 9.37 -16.87 -6.13
N ASN A 160 10.26 -15.90 -6.00
CA ASN A 160 11.08 -15.46 -7.14
C ASN A 160 12.10 -16.52 -7.58
N LEU A 161 12.73 -17.25 -6.64
CA LEU A 161 13.57 -18.40 -6.96
C LEU A 161 12.79 -19.50 -7.68
N LYS A 162 11.57 -19.79 -7.22
CA LYS A 162 10.69 -20.77 -7.87
C LYS A 162 10.35 -20.37 -9.31
N ASN A 163 10.05 -19.09 -9.54
CA ASN A 163 9.77 -18.57 -10.88
C ASN A 163 10.99 -18.67 -11.82
N ILE A 164 12.21 -18.43 -11.32
CA ILE A 164 13.46 -18.58 -12.09
C ILE A 164 13.69 -20.04 -12.46
N LEU A 165 13.50 -20.98 -11.52
CA LEU A 165 13.68 -22.42 -11.75
C LEU A 165 12.64 -23.00 -12.72
N THR A 166 11.41 -22.47 -12.72
CA THR A 166 10.40 -22.87 -13.70
C THR A 166 10.70 -22.39 -15.11
N LEU A 167 11.33 -21.21 -15.25
CA LEU A 167 11.75 -20.67 -16.55
C LEU A 167 12.99 -21.39 -17.12
N SER A 168 13.87 -21.91 -16.27
CA SER A 168 15.03 -22.72 -16.71
C SER A 168 14.65 -24.13 -17.15
N ASN A 169 13.52 -24.67 -16.69
CA ASN A 169 13.02 -26.00 -17.04
C ASN A 169 12.11 -26.01 -18.29
N GLN A 170 11.93 -24.87 -18.95
CA GLN A 170 11.15 -24.71 -20.19
C GLN A 170 12.04 -24.42 -21.42
N LYS A 171 13.37 -24.56 -21.31
CA LYS A 171 14.34 -24.54 -22.40
C LYS A 171 14.97 -25.92 -22.55
#